data_AF-A0A167FZD5-F1
#
_entry.id   AF-A0A167FZD5-F1
#
_cell.length_a   1.000
_cell.length_b   1.000
_cell.length_c   1.000
_cell.angle_alpha   90.00
_cell.angle_beta   90.00
_cell.angle_gamma   90.00
#
_symmetry.space_group_name_H-M   'P 1'
#
loop_
_entity.id
_entity.type
_entity.pdbx_description
1 polymer ?
#
loop_
_entity_poly.entity_id
_entity_poly.type
_entity_poly.pdbx_seq_one_letter_code
_entity_poly.pdbx_strand_id
1 'polypeptide(L)'
;MGDKIPATLRERLRDMTFSASEARDAIRGVAVPNAVGRRAMRLCVIRGIRYHDEFAQSPQAQALRPWPEFARALNARAIMSDSVPDMARDDDVPYCIWHPDTATEDTYRQLVRRYPRMAYQVARACAVAGYSELYRELEEGGSILPDVAVAEEARACGSQDIYMAITSQPVRYRVMDDYSRSILADPQPSGLNGDTTVRPMLDMKQKFSIPSGDEDRVLGAGDGSGDEDFEDEDGSDDDFFSMIPEPGFKETMFNITEDMNIDEFATPEPDDAANLAMAEYLAKPLPLDLPTGNKDILILAAAYSGNVDRYARLRRPHMVDQEAGCVVRGIYHCPLFATWWATQALPSRPARHAAWIAQAIHARMIMSNNLSRLTPDVPRDHLPYLIWYPAVAQSSTYKEVARRCPTLRPAVLRAAIYAKNRALFEELLDAVEPDPYLLGEARLHDDDDDGGEVRPSYFTRRLLARAEKLGLADEMGNARSDRWGGGGGGADSWKRFSVRSGGPHGMPESGNWLFGGPAIVGAAQDPGIYNGVWADASIAELFASAPEAWRPKDGGGVQADYEQWPQMMG
;
A
#
# COMPACT_ATOMS: atom_id res chain seq x y z
N MET A 1 -17.64 23.37 -11.01
CA MET A 1 -18.52 22.85 -9.92
C MET A 1 -18.98 23.92 -8.93
N GLY A 2 -18.32 25.09 -8.83
CA GLY A 2 -18.59 26.10 -7.79
C GLY A 2 -19.89 26.91 -7.90
N ASP A 3 -20.50 27.04 -9.08
CA ASP A 3 -21.63 27.98 -9.28
C ASP A 3 -23.01 27.49 -8.77
N LYS A 4 -23.12 26.23 -8.33
CA LYS A 4 -24.38 25.64 -7.83
C LYS A 4 -24.43 25.42 -6.31
N ILE A 5 -23.35 25.73 -5.59
CA ILE A 5 -23.27 25.54 -4.13
C ILE A 5 -23.65 26.87 -3.45
N PRO A 6 -24.62 26.89 -2.51
CA PRO A 6 -24.96 28.10 -1.75
C PRO A 6 -23.73 28.70 -1.06
N ALA A 7 -23.66 30.04 -1.00
CA ALA A 7 -22.53 30.74 -0.37
C ALA A 7 -22.31 30.32 1.09
N THR A 8 -23.41 30.14 1.84
CA THR A 8 -23.39 29.67 3.22
C THR A 8 -22.76 28.28 3.37
N LEU A 9 -23.01 27.36 2.43
CA LEU A 9 -22.38 26.03 2.44
C LEU A 9 -20.90 26.11 2.05
N ARG A 10 -20.53 27.00 1.11
CA ARG A 10 -19.13 27.22 0.74
C ARG A 10 -18.29 27.74 1.91
N GLU A 11 -18.83 28.66 2.71
CA GLU A 11 -18.15 29.16 3.92
C GLU A 11 -17.90 28.03 4.92
N ARG A 12 -18.91 27.20 5.19
CA ARG A 12 -18.79 26.05 6.10
C ARG A 12 -17.82 24.98 5.60
N LEU A 13 -17.71 24.79 4.28
CA LEU A 13 -16.73 23.89 3.64
C LEU A 13 -15.31 24.45 3.61
N ARG A 14 -15.13 25.76 3.83
CA ARG A 14 -13.81 26.40 3.97
C ARG A 14 -13.34 26.44 5.42
N ASP A 15 -14.26 26.37 6.37
CA ASP A 15 -13.96 26.37 7.79
C ASP A 15 -13.34 25.04 8.23
N MET A 16 -12.06 25.10 8.59
CA MET A 16 -11.24 23.96 9.03
C MET A 16 -11.24 23.77 10.56
N THR A 17 -12.09 24.48 11.30
CA THR A 17 -12.20 24.25 12.75
C THR A 17 -12.71 22.84 13.05
N PHE A 18 -12.12 22.23 14.08
CA PHE A 18 -12.52 20.91 14.56
C PHE A 18 -13.11 21.02 15.96
N SER A 19 -14.27 20.41 16.16
CA SER A 19 -14.89 20.30 17.48
C SER A 19 -15.27 18.85 17.75
N ALA A 20 -14.61 18.23 18.74
CA ALA A 20 -14.90 16.86 19.14
C ALA A 20 -16.31 16.69 19.69
N SER A 21 -16.94 17.74 20.25
CA SER A 21 -18.34 17.66 20.68
C SER A 21 -19.28 17.70 19.49
N GLU A 22 -19.08 18.62 18.53
CA GLU A 22 -19.89 18.68 17.31
C GLU A 22 -19.74 17.40 16.47
N ALA A 23 -18.55 16.79 16.45
CA ALA A 23 -18.33 15.49 15.81
C ALA A 23 -19.19 14.38 16.43
N ARG A 24 -19.29 14.31 17.76
CA ARG A 24 -20.15 13.34 18.46
C ARG A 24 -21.63 13.63 18.21
N ASP A 25 -22.04 14.89 18.27
CA ASP A 25 -23.42 15.29 17.99
C ASP A 25 -23.82 14.95 16.55
N ALA A 26 -22.90 15.09 15.59
CA ALA A 26 -23.11 14.67 14.22
C ALA A 26 -23.29 13.16 14.10
N ILE A 27 -22.40 12.36 14.69
CA ILE A 27 -22.48 10.88 14.66
C ILE A 27 -23.79 10.39 15.26
N ARG A 28 -24.24 11.00 16.37
CA ARG A 28 -25.49 10.66 17.06
C ARG A 28 -26.76 11.19 16.39
N GLY A 29 -26.62 11.91 15.28
CA GLY A 29 -27.76 12.54 14.57
C GLY A 29 -28.45 13.65 15.36
N VAL A 30 -27.74 14.33 16.26
CA VAL A 30 -28.30 15.40 17.11
C VAL A 30 -28.24 16.75 16.40
N ALA A 31 -27.09 17.09 15.80
CA ALA A 31 -26.89 18.39 15.16
C ALA A 31 -25.87 18.30 14.02
N VAL A 32 -26.03 19.18 13.03
CA VAL A 32 -25.03 19.35 11.97
C VAL A 32 -23.98 20.36 12.48
N PRO A 33 -22.68 20.01 12.47
CA PRO A 33 -21.58 20.91 12.84
C PRO A 33 -21.57 22.20 12.03
N ASN A 34 -21.10 23.30 12.62
CA ASN A 34 -20.99 24.55 11.88
C ASN A 34 -19.91 24.43 10.79
N ALA A 35 -18.73 23.97 11.18
CA ALA A 35 -17.60 23.73 10.29
C ALA A 35 -17.60 22.31 9.72
N VAL A 36 -17.53 22.21 8.40
CA VAL A 36 -17.47 20.93 7.66
C VAL A 36 -16.32 20.91 6.64
N GLY A 37 -15.32 21.78 6.80
CA GLY A 37 -14.15 21.82 5.91
C GLY A 37 -13.18 20.65 6.12
N ARG A 38 -13.04 20.16 7.35
CA ARG A 38 -12.24 18.96 7.64
C ARG A 38 -12.94 17.69 7.20
N ARG A 39 -12.19 16.74 6.65
CA ARG A 39 -12.76 15.47 6.17
C ARG A 39 -13.38 14.66 7.31
N ALA A 40 -12.73 14.59 8.48
CA ALA A 40 -13.28 13.94 9.66
C ALA A 40 -14.70 14.44 10.02
N MET A 41 -14.91 15.76 9.99
CA MET A 41 -16.23 16.35 10.30
C MET A 41 -17.29 15.92 9.27
N ARG A 42 -16.95 15.87 7.99
CA ARG A 42 -17.88 15.41 6.94
C ARG A 42 -18.22 13.94 7.09
N LEU A 43 -17.24 13.09 7.40
CA LEU A 43 -17.45 11.67 7.67
C LEU A 43 -18.39 11.47 8.87
N CYS A 44 -18.23 12.24 9.96
CA CYS A 44 -19.14 12.21 11.11
C CYS A 44 -20.58 12.59 10.74
N VAL A 45 -20.76 13.58 9.86
CA VAL A 45 -22.10 13.99 9.38
C VAL A 45 -22.71 12.91 8.47
N ILE A 46 -21.93 12.35 7.55
CA ILE A 46 -22.39 11.23 6.68
C ILE A 46 -22.82 10.05 7.54
N ARG A 47 -22.02 9.70 8.56
CA ARG A 47 -22.35 8.67 9.54
C ARG A 47 -23.70 8.94 10.20
N GLY A 48 -23.90 10.14 10.74
CA GLY A 48 -25.16 10.55 11.35
C GLY A 48 -26.35 10.44 10.40
N ILE A 49 -26.21 10.96 9.18
CA ILE A 49 -27.24 10.91 8.14
C ILE A 49 -27.67 9.46 7.86
N ARG A 50 -26.73 8.53 7.77
CA ARG A 50 -27.05 7.14 7.43
C ARG A 50 -27.73 6.37 8.55
N TYR A 51 -27.40 6.67 9.81
CA TYR A 51 -27.91 5.96 10.98
C TYR A 51 -29.20 6.58 11.56
N HIS A 52 -29.48 7.85 11.28
CA HIS A 52 -30.60 8.58 11.89
C HIS A 52 -31.50 9.22 10.82
N ASP A 53 -32.67 8.62 10.57
CA ASP A 53 -33.63 9.09 9.56
C ASP A 53 -34.17 10.49 9.85
N GLU A 54 -34.60 10.75 11.10
CA GLU A 54 -35.09 12.08 11.51
C GLU A 54 -34.02 13.16 11.32
N PHE A 55 -32.75 12.84 11.60
CA PHE A 55 -31.63 13.74 11.36
C PHE A 55 -31.42 14.00 9.87
N ALA A 56 -31.47 12.96 9.03
CA ALA A 56 -31.37 13.10 7.58
C ALA A 56 -32.50 13.97 7.01
N GLN A 57 -33.70 13.91 7.57
CA GLN A 57 -34.84 14.74 7.17
C GLN A 57 -34.79 16.18 7.72
N SER A 58 -33.88 16.46 8.66
CA SER A 58 -33.75 17.79 9.26
C SER A 58 -33.42 18.88 8.21
N PRO A 59 -33.93 20.10 8.35
CA PRO A 59 -33.60 21.21 7.45
C PRO A 59 -32.10 21.46 7.34
N GLN A 60 -31.36 21.27 8.44
CA GLN A 60 -29.91 21.45 8.50
C GLN A 60 -29.17 20.42 7.65
N ALA A 61 -29.56 19.15 7.71
CA ALA A 61 -28.95 18.09 6.89
C ALA A 61 -29.34 18.25 5.41
N GLN A 62 -30.61 18.55 5.12
CA GLN A 62 -31.08 18.78 3.75
C GLN A 62 -30.39 19.98 3.08
N ALA A 63 -30.00 21.00 3.84
CA ALA A 63 -29.23 22.13 3.33
C ALA A 63 -27.83 21.75 2.81
N LEU A 64 -27.31 20.59 3.18
CA LEU A 64 -26.02 20.06 2.71
C LEU A 64 -26.10 19.37 1.34
N ARG A 65 -27.31 19.03 0.87
CA ARG A 65 -27.56 18.29 -0.38
C ARG A 65 -26.87 18.83 -1.65
N PRO A 66 -26.60 20.14 -1.82
CA PRO A 66 -25.85 20.62 -2.99
C PRO A 66 -24.42 20.05 -3.10
N TRP A 67 -23.88 19.47 -2.03
CA TRP A 67 -22.58 18.83 -2.00
C TRP A 67 -22.68 17.30 -2.20
N PRO A 68 -21.94 16.70 -3.16
CA PRO A 68 -22.21 15.33 -3.63
C PRO A 68 -22.18 14.21 -2.58
N GLU A 69 -21.21 14.19 -1.65
CA GLU A 69 -21.12 13.12 -0.64
C GLU A 69 -22.29 13.16 0.35
N PHE A 70 -22.77 14.36 0.70
CA PHE A 70 -23.98 14.49 1.52
C PHE A 70 -25.23 14.12 0.73
N ALA A 71 -25.31 14.48 -0.56
CA ALA A 71 -26.41 14.07 -1.43
C ALA A 71 -26.56 12.54 -1.48
N ARG A 72 -25.44 11.82 -1.70
CA ARG A 72 -25.42 10.35 -1.71
C ARG A 72 -25.83 9.78 -0.37
N ALA A 73 -25.31 10.30 0.74
CA ALA A 73 -25.68 9.85 2.08
C ALA A 73 -27.19 10.02 2.36
N LEU A 74 -27.75 11.19 2.01
CA LEU A 74 -29.18 11.49 2.17
C LEU A 74 -30.04 10.57 1.27
N ASN A 75 -29.62 10.33 0.03
CA ASN A 75 -30.34 9.45 -0.90
C ASN A 75 -30.29 7.99 -0.43
N ALA A 76 -29.15 7.52 0.06
CA ALA A 76 -29.02 6.19 0.64
C ALA A 76 -29.96 6.03 1.84
N ARG A 77 -29.98 7.00 2.77
CA ARG A 77 -30.89 6.97 3.93
C ARG A 77 -32.35 6.97 3.52
N ALA A 78 -32.74 7.80 2.55
CA ALA A 78 -34.11 7.83 2.05
C ALA A 78 -34.54 6.46 1.50
N ILE A 79 -33.69 5.81 0.69
CA ILE A 79 -33.96 4.46 0.16
C ILE A 79 -34.14 3.46 1.30
N MET A 80 -33.24 3.45 2.28
CA MET A 80 -33.31 2.56 3.46
C MET A 80 -34.54 2.82 4.34
N SER A 81 -35.13 4.02 4.26
CA SER A 81 -36.40 4.39 4.89
C SER A 81 -37.61 4.24 3.94
N ASP A 82 -37.54 3.34 2.95
CA ASP A 82 -38.62 3.03 2.00
C ASP A 82 -39.10 4.22 1.14
N SER A 83 -38.21 5.17 0.87
CA SER A 83 -38.48 6.35 0.04
C SER A 83 -37.54 6.40 -1.16
N VAL A 84 -38.06 6.44 -2.38
CA VAL A 84 -37.24 6.57 -3.60
C VAL A 84 -36.98 8.05 -3.92
N PRO A 85 -35.77 8.59 -3.66
CA PRO A 85 -35.48 10.01 -3.87
C PRO A 85 -35.38 10.36 -5.37
N ASP A 86 -35.43 11.66 -5.65
CA ASP A 86 -35.05 12.19 -6.96
C ASP A 86 -33.53 12.35 -7.06
N MET A 87 -32.91 11.62 -7.98
CA MET A 87 -31.46 11.55 -8.18
C MET A 87 -31.12 12.04 -9.59
N ALA A 88 -31.24 13.36 -9.77
CA ALA A 88 -31.10 14.00 -11.08
C ALA A 88 -29.66 13.97 -11.61
N ARG A 89 -28.65 13.92 -10.73
CA ARG A 89 -27.24 13.88 -11.13
C ARG A 89 -26.65 12.50 -10.88
N ASP A 90 -25.70 12.13 -11.71
CA ASP A 90 -24.95 10.87 -11.54
C ASP A 90 -24.15 10.88 -10.23
N ASP A 91 -23.60 12.04 -9.85
CA ASP A 91 -22.89 12.25 -8.58
C ASP A 91 -23.75 12.02 -7.33
N ASP A 92 -25.08 12.03 -7.46
CA ASP A 92 -26.03 11.91 -6.35
C ASP A 92 -26.40 10.43 -6.07
N VAL A 93 -25.98 9.50 -6.94
CA VAL A 93 -26.35 8.08 -6.82
C VAL A 93 -25.50 7.41 -5.73
N PRO A 94 -26.12 6.88 -4.65
CA PRO A 94 -25.38 6.15 -3.63
C PRO A 94 -24.94 4.78 -4.14
N TYR A 95 -23.73 4.37 -3.74
CA TYR A 95 -23.20 3.03 -4.05
C TYR A 95 -23.72 1.97 -3.07
N CYS A 96 -23.74 2.26 -1.77
CA CYS A 96 -24.27 1.39 -0.72
C CYS A 96 -25.65 1.87 -0.24
N ILE A 97 -26.68 1.06 -0.46
CA ILE A 97 -28.09 1.38 -0.13
C ILE A 97 -28.74 0.39 0.87
N TRP A 98 -27.93 -0.48 1.47
CA TRP A 98 -28.38 -1.64 2.26
C TRP A 98 -27.80 -1.69 3.67
N HIS A 99 -27.17 -0.60 4.13
CA HIS A 99 -26.51 -0.51 5.44
C HIS A 99 -26.73 0.88 6.06
N PRO A 100 -27.13 1.00 7.34
CA PRO A 100 -27.28 -0.07 8.34
C PRO A 100 -28.52 -0.96 8.14
N ASP A 101 -29.52 -0.46 7.42
CA ASP A 101 -30.81 -1.10 7.23
C ASP A 101 -31.07 -1.38 5.74
N THR A 102 -31.95 -2.34 5.44
CA THR A 102 -32.41 -2.62 4.08
C THR A 102 -33.83 -2.10 3.88
N ALA A 103 -34.11 -1.54 2.71
CA ALA A 103 -35.48 -1.22 2.29
C ALA A 103 -36.30 -2.48 1.99
N THR A 104 -37.61 -2.33 1.83
CA THR A 104 -38.52 -3.39 1.37
C THR A 104 -38.31 -3.75 -0.10
N GLU A 105 -38.73 -4.96 -0.49
CA GLU A 105 -38.69 -5.40 -1.89
C GLU A 105 -39.46 -4.47 -2.83
N ASP A 106 -40.60 -3.93 -2.40
CA ASP A 106 -41.41 -3.03 -3.22
C ASP A 106 -40.70 -1.70 -3.49
N THR A 107 -40.00 -1.16 -2.49
CA THR A 107 -39.13 0.01 -2.66
C THR A 107 -38.03 -0.28 -3.67
N TYR A 108 -37.38 -1.44 -3.58
CA TYR A 108 -36.34 -1.82 -4.53
C TYR A 108 -36.88 -2.05 -5.95
N ARG A 109 -38.04 -2.67 -6.12
CA ARG A 109 -38.72 -2.79 -7.42
C ARG A 109 -39.01 -1.40 -8.01
N GLN A 110 -39.50 -0.47 -7.20
CA GLN A 110 -39.72 0.92 -7.64
C GLN A 110 -38.42 1.63 -8.00
N LEU A 111 -37.35 1.40 -7.22
CA LEU A 111 -36.03 1.97 -7.45
C LEU A 111 -35.46 1.53 -8.81
N VAL A 112 -35.47 0.24 -9.12
CA VAL A 112 -34.99 -0.27 -10.42
C VAL A 112 -35.86 0.21 -11.57
N ARG A 113 -37.19 0.28 -11.40
CA ARG A 113 -38.10 0.83 -12.43
C ARG A 113 -37.79 2.28 -12.76
N ARG A 114 -37.47 3.10 -11.76
CA ARG A 114 -37.14 4.52 -11.95
C ARG A 114 -35.69 4.74 -12.38
N TYR A 115 -34.76 3.95 -11.86
CA TYR A 115 -33.32 4.03 -12.14
C TYR A 115 -32.76 2.64 -12.45
N PRO A 116 -32.93 2.12 -13.69
CA PRO A 116 -32.44 0.79 -14.06
C PRO A 116 -30.94 0.58 -13.82
N ARG A 117 -30.15 1.67 -13.89
CA ARG A 117 -28.72 1.66 -13.58
C ARG A 117 -28.35 1.22 -12.16
N MET A 118 -29.32 1.20 -11.23
CA MET A 118 -29.11 0.80 -9.84
C MET A 118 -29.40 -0.69 -9.59
N ALA A 119 -29.60 -1.49 -10.65
CA ALA A 119 -29.94 -2.90 -10.53
C ALA A 119 -28.91 -3.70 -9.70
N TYR A 120 -27.61 -3.40 -9.81
CA TYR A 120 -26.57 -4.08 -9.03
C TYR A 120 -26.58 -3.70 -7.55
N GLN A 121 -26.83 -2.43 -7.23
CA GLN A 121 -27.00 -1.98 -5.85
C GLN A 121 -28.20 -2.67 -5.20
N VAL A 122 -29.29 -2.83 -5.95
CA VAL A 122 -30.46 -3.60 -5.50
C VAL A 122 -30.13 -5.08 -5.38
N ALA A 123 -29.43 -5.68 -6.34
CA ALA A 123 -29.05 -7.09 -6.28
C ALA A 123 -28.19 -7.40 -5.04
N ARG A 124 -27.26 -6.51 -4.69
CA ARG A 124 -26.48 -6.63 -3.45
C ARG A 124 -27.31 -6.40 -2.20
N ALA A 125 -28.28 -5.48 -2.24
CA ALA A 125 -29.25 -5.34 -1.16
C ALA A 125 -30.12 -6.59 -0.97
N CYS A 126 -30.53 -7.26 -2.05
CA CYS A 126 -31.22 -8.55 -2.01
C CYS A 126 -30.34 -9.63 -1.36
N ALA A 127 -29.04 -9.65 -1.67
CA ALA A 127 -28.09 -10.56 -1.03
C ALA A 127 -27.98 -10.34 0.49
N VAL A 128 -28.10 -9.09 0.95
CA VAL A 128 -28.13 -8.75 2.38
C VAL A 128 -29.46 -9.12 3.05
N ALA A 129 -30.58 -8.83 2.40
CA ALA A 129 -31.91 -9.00 2.97
C ALA A 129 -32.50 -10.41 2.81
N GLY A 130 -31.90 -11.24 1.93
CA GLY A 130 -32.42 -12.57 1.59
C GLY A 130 -33.56 -12.56 0.57
N TYR A 131 -33.73 -11.48 -0.21
CA TYR A 131 -34.80 -11.32 -1.21
C TYR A 131 -34.50 -12.09 -2.50
N SER A 132 -34.54 -13.43 -2.42
CA SER A 132 -34.15 -14.32 -3.52
C SER A 132 -35.11 -14.28 -4.73
N GLU A 133 -36.37 -13.91 -4.52
CA GLU A 133 -37.35 -13.72 -5.60
C GLU A 133 -37.03 -12.48 -6.42
N LEU A 134 -36.86 -11.32 -5.76
CA LEU A 134 -36.48 -10.08 -6.43
C LEU A 134 -35.12 -10.19 -7.14
N TYR A 135 -34.14 -10.88 -6.54
CA TYR A 135 -32.86 -11.14 -7.21
C TYR A 135 -33.06 -11.90 -8.54
N ARG A 136 -33.88 -12.96 -8.53
CA ARG A 136 -34.20 -13.74 -9.73
C ARG A 136 -34.94 -12.92 -10.79
N GLU A 137 -35.86 -12.03 -10.39
CA GLU A 137 -36.52 -11.10 -11.32
C GLU A 137 -35.50 -10.22 -12.07
N LEU A 138 -34.45 -9.74 -11.38
CA LEU A 138 -33.39 -8.92 -12.00
C LEU A 138 -32.50 -9.73 -12.95
N GLU A 139 -32.16 -10.95 -12.56
CA GLU A 139 -31.34 -11.88 -13.34
C GLU A 139 -32.07 -12.33 -14.61
N GLU A 140 -33.31 -12.83 -14.49
CA GLU A 140 -34.14 -13.27 -15.61
C GLU A 140 -34.51 -12.11 -16.56
N GLY A 141 -34.67 -10.90 -16.01
CA GLY A 141 -34.88 -9.68 -16.78
C GLY A 141 -33.64 -9.18 -17.53
N GLY A 142 -32.49 -9.83 -17.37
CA GLY A 142 -31.23 -9.44 -18.00
C GLY A 142 -30.66 -8.11 -17.50
N SER A 143 -31.09 -7.66 -16.31
CA SER A 143 -30.63 -6.40 -15.70
C SER A 143 -29.29 -6.54 -14.99
N ILE A 144 -28.92 -7.77 -14.62
CA ILE A 144 -27.67 -8.08 -13.92
C ILE A 144 -27.01 -9.34 -14.52
N LEU A 145 -25.70 -9.41 -14.34
CA LEU A 145 -24.86 -10.59 -14.57
C LEU A 145 -24.55 -11.27 -13.21
N PRO A 146 -24.14 -12.55 -13.19
CA PRO A 146 -23.73 -13.24 -11.97
C PRO A 146 -22.45 -12.60 -11.39
N ASP A 147 -22.66 -11.64 -10.50
CA ASP A 147 -21.60 -10.79 -9.94
C ASP A 147 -20.97 -11.41 -8.67
N VAL A 148 -19.64 -11.41 -8.62
CA VAL A 148 -18.88 -12.01 -7.50
C VAL A 148 -19.05 -11.24 -6.20
N ALA A 149 -19.25 -9.92 -6.22
CA ALA A 149 -19.44 -9.14 -5.01
C ALA A 149 -20.82 -9.43 -4.38
N VAL A 150 -21.86 -9.58 -5.22
CA VAL A 150 -23.19 -10.02 -4.77
C VAL A 150 -23.13 -11.44 -4.18
N ALA A 151 -22.38 -12.35 -4.78
CA ALA A 151 -22.19 -13.70 -4.23
C ALA A 151 -21.45 -13.67 -2.89
N GLU A 152 -20.39 -12.86 -2.76
CA GLU A 152 -19.64 -12.74 -1.52
C GLU A 152 -20.49 -12.17 -0.39
N GLU A 153 -21.32 -11.15 -0.69
CA GLU A 153 -22.31 -10.58 0.22
C GLU A 153 -23.35 -11.62 0.65
N ALA A 154 -23.92 -12.36 -0.32
CA ALA A 154 -24.95 -13.37 -0.05
C ALA A 154 -24.42 -14.47 0.89
N ARG A 155 -23.19 -14.93 0.65
CA ARG A 155 -22.53 -15.91 1.52
C ARG A 155 -22.30 -15.36 2.93
N ALA A 156 -21.88 -14.09 3.05
CA ALA A 156 -21.64 -13.46 4.35
C ALA A 156 -22.92 -13.24 5.16
N CYS A 157 -24.04 -12.96 4.48
CA CYS A 157 -25.35 -12.74 5.11
C CYS A 157 -26.21 -14.00 5.25
N GLY A 158 -25.73 -15.17 4.78
CA GLY A 158 -26.46 -16.44 4.86
C GLY A 158 -27.57 -16.63 3.81
N SER A 159 -27.59 -15.79 2.78
CA SER A 159 -28.54 -15.83 1.65
C SER A 159 -28.15 -16.92 0.64
N GLN A 160 -28.26 -18.18 1.07
CA GLN A 160 -27.73 -19.33 0.34
C GLN A 160 -28.33 -19.49 -1.07
N ASP A 161 -29.61 -19.17 -1.26
CA ASP A 161 -30.28 -19.28 -2.56
C ASP A 161 -29.63 -18.37 -3.61
N ILE A 162 -29.36 -17.11 -3.24
CA ILE A 162 -28.70 -16.13 -4.13
C ILE A 162 -27.25 -16.56 -4.37
N TYR A 163 -26.54 -16.98 -3.32
CA TYR A 163 -25.18 -17.46 -3.46
C TYR A 163 -25.08 -18.66 -4.42
N MET A 164 -25.98 -19.64 -4.29
CA MET A 164 -26.02 -20.80 -5.19
C MET A 164 -26.44 -20.42 -6.60
N ALA A 165 -27.40 -19.49 -6.76
CA ALA A 165 -27.83 -19.00 -8.08
C ALA A 165 -26.64 -18.42 -8.86
N ILE A 166 -25.77 -17.65 -8.20
CA ILE A 166 -24.57 -17.07 -8.83
C ILE A 166 -23.45 -18.09 -9.01
N THR A 167 -23.13 -18.87 -7.96
CA THR A 167 -21.96 -19.76 -7.97
C THR A 167 -22.14 -21.03 -8.81
N SER A 168 -23.39 -21.40 -9.12
CA SER A 168 -23.69 -22.48 -10.07
C SER A 168 -23.53 -22.06 -11.54
N GLN A 169 -23.38 -20.77 -11.83
CA GLN A 169 -23.16 -20.29 -13.20
C GLN A 169 -21.76 -20.68 -13.71
N PRO A 170 -21.64 -21.03 -15.00
CA PRO A 170 -20.36 -21.42 -15.60
C PRO A 170 -19.36 -20.27 -15.65
N VAL A 171 -19.86 -19.03 -15.73
CA VAL A 171 -19.05 -17.80 -15.75
C VAL A 171 -19.65 -16.82 -14.76
N ARG A 172 -18.78 -16.22 -13.97
CA ARG A 172 -19.08 -15.14 -13.01
C ARG A 172 -18.26 -13.93 -13.37
N TYR A 173 -18.75 -12.76 -13.00
CA TYR A 173 -18.18 -11.48 -13.41
C TYR A 173 -17.83 -10.63 -12.19
N ARG A 174 -16.77 -9.83 -12.33
CA ARG A 174 -16.53 -8.71 -11.43
C ARG A 174 -17.16 -7.47 -12.04
N VAL A 175 -18.36 -7.12 -11.59
CA VAL A 175 -19.12 -5.97 -12.07
C VAL A 175 -19.08 -4.82 -11.06
N MET A 176 -19.39 -5.11 -9.80
CA MET A 176 -19.26 -4.12 -8.72
C MET A 176 -17.78 -3.97 -8.32
N ASP A 177 -17.31 -2.73 -8.20
CA ASP A 177 -15.95 -2.43 -7.75
C ASP A 177 -15.95 -1.55 -6.49
N ASP A 178 -15.71 -2.17 -5.34
CA ASP A 178 -15.77 -1.52 -4.03
C ASP A 178 -14.63 -0.52 -3.80
N TYR A 179 -13.50 -0.65 -4.49
CA TYR A 179 -12.40 0.32 -4.38
C TYR A 179 -12.78 1.68 -4.98
N SER A 180 -13.39 1.67 -6.16
CA SER A 180 -13.78 2.89 -6.87
C SER A 180 -15.23 3.30 -6.62
N ARG A 181 -16.04 2.44 -5.97
CA ARG A 181 -17.49 2.60 -5.77
C ARG A 181 -18.22 2.75 -7.11
N SER A 182 -17.86 1.89 -8.06
CA SER A 182 -18.37 1.95 -9.43
C SER A 182 -18.94 0.62 -9.92
N ILE A 183 -19.75 0.70 -10.96
CA ILE A 183 -20.27 -0.44 -11.72
C ILE A 183 -19.49 -0.48 -13.04
N LEU A 184 -18.72 -1.55 -13.27
CA LEU A 184 -17.87 -1.67 -14.45
C LEU A 184 -18.71 -1.90 -15.71
N ALA A 185 -18.48 -1.07 -16.74
CA ALA A 185 -19.21 -1.17 -18.00
C ALA A 185 -18.81 -2.39 -18.85
N ASP A 186 -17.56 -2.86 -18.72
CA ASP A 186 -17.03 -4.04 -19.42
C ASP A 186 -16.43 -5.02 -18.40
N PRO A 187 -17.28 -5.74 -17.64
CA PRO A 187 -16.83 -6.59 -16.55
C PRO A 187 -16.14 -7.85 -17.08
N GLN A 188 -14.99 -8.18 -16.49
CA GLN A 188 -14.23 -9.37 -16.88
C GLN A 188 -14.69 -10.60 -16.09
N PRO A 189 -14.60 -11.81 -16.68
CA PRO A 189 -14.78 -13.05 -15.94
C PRO A 189 -13.86 -13.13 -14.71
N SER A 190 -14.42 -13.48 -13.56
CA SER A 190 -13.68 -13.56 -12.30
C SER A 190 -14.21 -14.69 -11.42
N GLY A 191 -13.31 -15.33 -10.67
CA GLY A 191 -13.68 -16.15 -9.52
C GLY A 191 -13.97 -15.28 -8.29
N LEU A 192 -14.43 -15.93 -7.21
CA LEU A 192 -14.50 -15.30 -5.89
C LEU A 192 -13.09 -14.94 -5.44
N ASN A 193 -12.91 -13.73 -4.95
CA ASN A 193 -11.61 -13.26 -4.42
C ASN A 193 -11.67 -13.03 -2.91
N GLY A 194 -12.86 -12.96 -2.31
CA GLY A 194 -13.02 -12.56 -0.92
C GLY A 194 -12.39 -11.19 -0.65
N ASP A 195 -12.46 -10.29 -1.63
CA ASP A 195 -11.93 -8.91 -1.59
C ASP A 195 -13.04 -7.91 -1.93
N THR A 196 -14.22 -8.21 -1.36
CA THR A 196 -15.46 -7.42 -1.39
C THR A 196 -15.79 -7.01 0.03
N THR A 197 -16.29 -5.78 0.21
CA THR A 197 -16.72 -5.30 1.53
C THR A 197 -18.10 -5.82 1.88
N VAL A 198 -18.17 -6.92 2.61
CA VAL A 198 -19.45 -7.50 3.03
C VAL A 198 -20.01 -6.82 4.29
N ARG A 199 -21.33 -6.93 4.52
CA ARG A 199 -22.04 -6.29 5.64
C ARG A 199 -21.35 -6.48 7.01
N PRO A 200 -20.88 -7.68 7.42
CA PRO A 200 -20.16 -7.83 8.69
C PRO A 200 -18.93 -6.93 8.82
N MET A 201 -18.26 -6.58 7.70
CA MET A 201 -17.12 -5.66 7.72
C MET A 201 -17.56 -4.19 7.91
N LEU A 202 -18.79 -3.84 7.53
CA LEU A 202 -19.36 -2.50 7.71
C LEU A 202 -19.73 -2.19 9.16
N ASP A 203 -19.84 -3.22 10.00
CA ASP A 203 -20.08 -3.10 11.44
C ASP A 203 -18.78 -2.88 12.25
N MET A 204 -17.62 -3.09 11.63
CA MET A 204 -16.34 -2.71 12.23
C MET A 204 -16.22 -1.19 12.24
N LYS A 205 -15.91 -0.61 13.40
CA LYS A 205 -15.85 0.83 13.62
C LYS A 205 -14.44 1.27 13.95
N GLN A 206 -14.08 2.48 13.54
CA GLN A 206 -12.87 3.15 13.99
C GLN A 206 -13.21 4.42 14.77
N LYS A 207 -12.48 4.64 15.86
CA LYS A 207 -12.65 5.84 16.67
C LYS A 207 -11.98 7.03 15.98
N PHE A 208 -12.67 8.16 15.88
CA PHE A 208 -12.05 9.40 15.41
C PHE A 208 -11.06 9.98 16.44
N SER A 209 -10.00 10.61 15.96
CA SER A 209 -9.04 11.40 16.75
C SER A 209 -9.13 12.89 16.37
N ILE A 210 -8.43 13.74 17.12
CA ILE A 210 -8.34 15.17 16.81
C ILE A 210 -7.41 15.30 15.59
N PRO A 211 -7.89 15.83 14.45
CA PRO A 211 -7.06 16.04 13.29
C PRO A 211 -6.02 17.13 13.53
N SER A 212 -4.84 16.98 12.95
CA SER A 212 -3.71 17.92 13.01
C SER A 212 -3.13 18.16 11.62
N GLY A 213 -2.36 19.24 11.47
CA GLY A 213 -1.76 19.63 10.19
C GLY A 213 -2.72 20.22 9.16
N ASP A 214 -2.16 20.60 8.03
CA ASP A 214 -2.86 21.24 6.92
C ASP A 214 -3.45 20.16 5.99
N GLU A 215 -4.77 20.18 5.79
CA GLU A 215 -5.47 19.29 4.86
C GLU A 215 -5.74 20.02 3.54
N ASP A 216 -5.66 19.31 2.41
CA ASP A 216 -6.05 19.85 1.10
C ASP A 216 -7.46 20.45 1.17
N ARG A 217 -7.57 21.79 1.06
CA ARG A 217 -8.86 22.48 1.12
C ARG A 217 -9.74 22.04 -0.05
N VAL A 218 -10.92 21.54 0.28
CA VAL A 218 -11.91 21.01 -0.67
C VAL A 218 -12.36 22.07 -1.70
N LEU A 219 -12.36 23.34 -1.31
CA LEU A 219 -12.54 24.47 -2.20
C LEU A 219 -11.24 25.29 -2.15
N GLY A 220 -10.51 25.34 -3.26
CA GLY A 220 -9.25 26.07 -3.37
C GLY A 220 -9.36 27.48 -2.80
N ALA A 221 -8.33 27.91 -2.07
CA ALA A 221 -8.18 29.31 -1.70
C ALA A 221 -8.17 30.10 -3.02
N GLY A 222 -9.13 31.01 -3.19
CA GLY A 222 -9.03 31.99 -4.25
C GLY A 222 -7.75 32.80 -4.03
N ASP A 223 -6.98 32.97 -5.10
CA ASP A 223 -6.23 34.19 -5.40
C ASP A 223 -5.79 35.03 -4.19
N GLY A 224 -4.82 34.51 -3.43
CA GLY A 224 -3.95 35.28 -2.56
C GLY A 224 -2.51 35.05 -2.99
N SER A 225 -1.88 36.10 -3.53
CA SER A 225 -0.42 36.27 -3.64
C SER A 225 0.26 35.75 -2.37
N GLY A 226 1.27 34.90 -2.42
CA GLY A 226 2.59 35.18 -2.95
C GLY A 226 3.56 34.96 -1.78
N ASP A 227 4.56 34.11 -1.99
CA ASP A 227 5.79 33.94 -1.20
C ASP A 227 5.67 34.15 0.33
N GLU A 228 5.45 33.06 1.07
CA GLU A 228 5.94 32.99 2.45
C GLU A 228 7.21 32.15 2.44
N ASP A 229 8.33 32.87 2.49
CA ASP A 229 9.67 32.36 2.73
C ASP A 229 9.67 31.48 3.99
N PHE A 230 10.01 30.20 3.83
CA PHE A 230 10.39 29.36 4.97
C PHE A 230 11.75 29.87 5.47
N GLU A 231 11.74 30.68 6.52
CA GLU A 231 12.94 30.91 7.33
C GLU A 231 13.23 29.61 8.11
N ASP A 232 14.40 29.03 7.83
CA ASP A 232 14.96 27.89 8.56
C ASP A 232 15.22 28.30 10.02
N GLU A 233 14.22 28.13 10.90
CA GLU A 233 14.36 28.30 12.34
C GLU A 233 14.40 26.92 13.01
N ASP A 234 15.62 26.47 13.32
CA ASP A 234 16.05 25.62 14.43
C ASP A 234 15.01 24.59 14.95
N GLY A 235 14.55 23.69 14.08
CA GLY A 235 13.56 22.67 14.41
C GLY A 235 14.07 21.67 15.45
N SER A 236 13.52 21.76 16.66
CA SER A 236 13.40 20.65 17.60
C SER A 236 12.76 19.44 16.89
N ASP A 237 13.20 18.21 17.19
CA ASP A 237 12.60 16.96 16.68
C ASP A 237 11.07 16.86 16.93
N ASP A 238 10.53 17.68 17.84
CA ASP A 238 9.10 17.78 18.13
C ASP A 238 8.27 18.49 17.03
N ASP A 239 8.90 19.30 16.15
CA ASP A 239 8.20 20.02 15.06
C ASP A 239 8.04 19.16 13.80
N PHE A 240 8.86 18.13 13.60
CA PHE A 240 8.79 17.26 12.41
C PHE A 240 7.50 16.43 12.34
N PHE A 241 6.99 15.97 13.48
CA PHE A 241 5.72 15.24 13.55
C PHE A 241 4.49 16.15 13.41
N SER A 242 4.62 17.44 13.71
CA SER A 242 3.53 18.42 13.53
C SER A 242 3.23 18.74 12.06
N MET A 243 4.20 18.50 11.17
CA MET A 243 4.11 18.73 9.72
C MET A 243 3.45 17.58 8.95
N ILE A 244 3.27 16.40 9.56
CA ILE A 244 2.57 15.29 8.91
C ILE A 244 1.08 15.42 9.24
N PRO A 245 0.23 15.77 8.26
CA PRO A 245 -1.19 15.94 8.54
C PRO A 245 -1.81 14.63 9.00
N GLU A 246 -2.36 14.62 10.21
CA GLU A 246 -3.16 13.52 10.73
C GLU A 246 -4.64 13.86 10.50
N PRO A 247 -5.34 13.15 9.59
CA PRO A 247 -6.70 13.53 9.22
C PRO A 247 -7.75 13.19 10.29
N GLY A 248 -7.35 12.61 11.43
CA GLY A 248 -8.26 12.23 12.51
C GLY A 248 -8.93 10.85 12.35
N PHE A 249 -8.52 10.06 11.35
CA PHE A 249 -9.01 8.71 11.07
C PHE A 249 -7.99 7.93 10.21
N LYS A 250 -8.08 6.60 10.18
CA LYS A 250 -7.29 5.73 9.29
C LYS A 250 -8.05 5.52 7.99
N GLU A 251 -7.43 5.77 6.84
CA GLU A 251 -8.03 5.41 5.56
C GLU A 251 -8.13 3.89 5.42
N THR A 252 -9.35 3.40 5.18
CA THR A 252 -9.61 1.99 4.92
C THR A 252 -9.52 1.72 3.41
N MET A 253 -9.13 0.50 3.05
CA MET A 253 -9.07 0.05 1.65
C MET A 253 -10.43 0.21 0.94
N PHE A 254 -11.51 0.06 1.69
CA PHE A 254 -12.88 0.19 1.20
C PHE A 254 -13.64 1.23 1.99
N ASN A 255 -14.41 2.07 1.29
CA ASN A 255 -15.26 3.10 1.87
C ASN A 255 -16.60 3.18 1.13
N ILE A 256 -17.24 2.02 0.93
CA ILE A 256 -18.50 1.92 0.17
C ILE A 256 -19.66 2.68 0.84
N THR A 257 -19.50 2.96 2.13
CA THR A 257 -20.41 3.69 3.01
C THR A 257 -20.18 5.20 3.05
N GLU A 258 -19.05 5.64 2.53
CA GLU A 258 -18.58 7.03 2.48
C GLU A 258 -18.33 7.71 3.83
N ASP A 259 -18.44 6.97 4.95
CA ASP A 259 -18.21 7.43 6.32
C ASP A 259 -16.87 6.95 6.90
N MET A 260 -16.08 6.17 6.15
CA MET A 260 -14.85 5.51 6.62
C MET A 260 -15.07 4.68 7.90
N ASN A 261 -16.30 4.23 8.17
CA ASN A 261 -16.65 3.54 9.41
C ASN A 261 -16.29 4.34 10.68
N ILE A 262 -16.29 5.68 10.57
CA ILE A 262 -15.94 6.56 11.68
C ILE A 262 -17.01 6.50 12.77
N ASP A 263 -16.58 6.45 14.03
CA ASP A 263 -17.47 6.35 15.17
C ASP A 263 -16.80 6.91 16.45
N GLU A 264 -17.55 6.95 17.56
CA GLU A 264 -17.04 7.39 18.87
C GLU A 264 -16.16 6.35 19.56
N PHE A 265 -16.23 5.11 19.08
CA PHE A 265 -15.54 3.95 19.60
C PHE A 265 -14.97 3.10 18.46
N ALA A 266 -13.93 2.33 18.77
CA ALA A 266 -13.38 1.34 17.86
C ALA A 266 -13.97 -0.03 18.19
N THR A 267 -14.29 -0.81 17.17
CA THR A 267 -14.49 -2.25 17.35
C THR A 267 -13.10 -2.85 17.65
N PRO A 268 -12.98 -3.81 18.58
CA PRO A 268 -11.72 -4.52 18.79
C PRO A 268 -11.20 -5.08 17.45
N GLU A 269 -9.89 -4.97 17.23
CA GLU A 269 -9.30 -5.56 16.03
C GLU A 269 -9.59 -7.07 16.03
N PRO A 270 -10.02 -7.63 14.90
CA PRO A 270 -10.26 -9.06 14.80
C PRO A 270 -8.98 -9.83 15.07
N ASP A 271 -9.09 -10.97 15.78
CA ASP A 271 -7.95 -11.84 16.07
C ASP A 271 -7.19 -12.23 14.79
N ASP A 272 -5.86 -12.38 14.91
CA ASP A 272 -4.94 -12.79 13.82
C ASP A 272 -5.28 -14.15 13.16
N ALA A 273 -6.26 -14.89 13.69
CA ALA A 273 -6.73 -16.16 13.16
C ALA A 273 -7.09 -16.12 11.66
N ALA A 274 -7.60 -15.00 11.15
CA ALA A 274 -7.90 -14.84 9.72
C ALA A 274 -6.63 -14.86 8.84
N ASN A 275 -5.50 -14.34 9.34
CA ASN A 275 -4.21 -14.38 8.65
C ASN A 275 -3.65 -15.82 8.61
N LEU A 276 -3.90 -16.61 9.66
CA LEU A 276 -3.47 -18.01 9.73
C LEU A 276 -4.16 -18.89 8.68
N ALA A 277 -5.47 -18.69 8.46
CA ALA A 277 -6.19 -19.43 7.43
C ALA A 277 -5.63 -19.16 6.02
N MET A 278 -5.22 -17.92 5.73
CA MET A 278 -4.59 -17.59 4.45
C MET A 278 -3.16 -18.13 4.35
N ALA A 279 -2.45 -18.28 5.47
CA ALA A 279 -1.07 -18.76 5.50
C ALA A 279 -0.87 -20.14 4.85
N GLU A 280 -1.90 -21.00 4.86
CA GLU A 280 -1.85 -22.30 4.17
C GLU A 280 -1.55 -22.17 2.66
N TYR A 281 -1.95 -21.05 2.04
CA TYR A 281 -1.75 -20.81 0.61
C TYR A 281 -0.38 -20.20 0.30
N LEU A 282 0.49 -19.98 1.28
CA LEU A 282 1.88 -19.58 1.05
C LEU A 282 2.65 -20.68 0.30
N ALA A 283 2.41 -21.94 0.66
CA ALA A 283 3.07 -23.11 0.07
C ALA A 283 2.19 -23.91 -0.91
N LYS A 284 0.97 -23.45 -1.22
CA LYS A 284 0.02 -24.11 -2.14
C LYS A 284 -0.35 -23.20 -3.32
N PRO A 285 -0.75 -23.76 -4.49
CA PRO A 285 -1.37 -22.99 -5.55
C PRO A 285 -2.61 -22.24 -5.05
N LEU A 286 -2.87 -21.06 -5.60
CA LEU A 286 -4.08 -20.31 -5.30
C LEU A 286 -5.29 -21.00 -5.96
N PRO A 287 -6.34 -21.39 -5.21
CA PRO A 287 -7.56 -21.94 -5.79
C PRO A 287 -8.22 -20.93 -6.73
N LEU A 288 -9.08 -21.40 -7.65
CA LEU A 288 -9.80 -20.52 -8.57
C LEU A 288 -10.68 -19.53 -7.80
N ASP A 289 -11.46 -20.05 -6.85
CA ASP A 289 -12.22 -19.29 -5.88
C ASP A 289 -11.41 -19.18 -4.59
N LEU A 290 -10.97 -17.97 -4.27
CA LEU A 290 -10.19 -17.71 -3.08
C LEU A 290 -11.10 -17.67 -1.84
N PRO A 291 -10.65 -18.22 -0.70
CA PRO A 291 -11.39 -18.16 0.53
C PRO A 291 -11.50 -16.73 1.07
N THR A 292 -12.48 -16.50 1.94
CA THR A 292 -12.56 -15.25 2.70
C THR A 292 -11.45 -15.12 3.71
N GLY A 293 -11.05 -13.88 3.95
CA GLY A 293 -10.04 -13.53 4.93
C GLY A 293 -9.10 -12.47 4.40
N ASN A 294 -8.26 -11.94 5.29
CA ASN A 294 -7.24 -10.97 4.94
C ASN A 294 -6.10 -11.62 4.14
N LYS A 295 -5.89 -11.15 2.91
CA LYS A 295 -4.93 -11.70 1.94
C LYS A 295 -3.61 -10.95 1.89
N ASP A 296 -3.41 -9.96 2.76
CA ASP A 296 -2.21 -9.12 2.75
C ASP A 296 -0.95 -9.96 2.75
N ILE A 297 -0.87 -11.00 3.59
CA ILE A 297 0.29 -11.90 3.62
C ILE A 297 0.55 -12.62 2.29
N LEU A 298 -0.49 -12.97 1.53
CA LEU A 298 -0.36 -13.59 0.22
C LEU A 298 0.08 -12.59 -0.84
N ILE A 299 -0.38 -11.33 -0.76
CA ILE A 299 0.06 -10.23 -1.62
C ILE A 299 1.56 -9.99 -1.39
N LEU A 300 1.98 -9.84 -0.14
CA LEU A 300 3.38 -9.63 0.25
C LEU A 300 4.28 -10.78 -0.21
N ALA A 301 3.86 -12.03 0.01
CA ALA A 301 4.64 -13.20 -0.42
C ALA A 301 4.77 -13.29 -1.95
N ALA A 302 3.70 -13.00 -2.69
CA ALA A 302 3.72 -12.98 -4.15
C ALA A 302 4.62 -11.86 -4.70
N ALA A 303 4.57 -10.67 -4.09
CA ALA A 303 5.44 -9.56 -4.41
C ALA A 303 6.91 -9.88 -4.12
N TYR A 304 7.22 -10.38 -2.91
CA TYR A 304 8.57 -10.71 -2.46
C TYR A 304 9.24 -11.77 -3.36
N SER A 305 8.51 -12.81 -3.73
CA SER A 305 8.99 -13.88 -4.62
C SER A 305 9.03 -13.47 -6.09
N GLY A 306 8.39 -12.36 -6.48
CA GLY A 306 8.26 -11.94 -7.87
C GLY A 306 7.38 -12.87 -8.72
N ASN A 307 6.33 -13.45 -8.12
CA ASN A 307 5.40 -14.34 -8.80
C ASN A 307 4.31 -13.53 -9.53
N VAL A 308 4.46 -13.36 -10.85
CA VAL A 308 3.56 -12.54 -11.68
C VAL A 308 2.10 -13.00 -11.58
N ASP A 309 1.82 -14.29 -11.71
CA ASP A 309 0.45 -14.82 -11.73
C ASP A 309 -0.26 -14.60 -10.39
N ARG A 310 0.39 -15.00 -9.29
CA ARG A 310 -0.16 -14.81 -7.94
C ARG A 310 -0.35 -13.34 -7.62
N TYR A 311 0.66 -12.51 -7.92
CA TYR A 311 0.60 -11.09 -7.60
C TYR A 311 -0.48 -10.38 -8.43
N ALA A 312 -0.59 -10.66 -9.73
CA ALA A 312 -1.64 -10.08 -10.57
C ALA A 312 -3.06 -10.47 -10.12
N ARG A 313 -3.25 -11.70 -9.61
CA ARG A 313 -4.54 -12.17 -9.08
C ARG A 313 -4.91 -11.56 -7.73
N LEU A 314 -3.93 -11.21 -6.89
CA LEU A 314 -4.14 -10.78 -5.51
C LEU A 314 -4.01 -9.25 -5.32
N ARG A 315 -3.22 -8.56 -6.14
CA ARG A 315 -2.91 -7.14 -5.95
C ARG A 315 -4.16 -6.28 -5.97
N ARG A 316 -4.15 -5.25 -5.13
CA ARG A 316 -5.21 -4.25 -5.03
C ARG A 316 -4.83 -2.97 -5.79
N PRO A 317 -5.77 -2.04 -6.05
CA PRO A 317 -5.45 -0.76 -6.68
C PRO A 317 -4.48 0.09 -5.84
N HIS A 318 -4.60 0.01 -4.51
CA HIS A 318 -3.67 0.62 -3.57
C HIS A 318 -2.81 -0.45 -2.91
N MET A 319 -1.52 -0.15 -2.75
CA MET A 319 -0.59 -1.05 -2.09
C MET A 319 -0.93 -1.19 -0.61
N VAL A 320 -0.86 -2.41 -0.09
CA VAL A 320 -0.94 -2.68 1.35
C VAL A 320 0.37 -2.31 2.02
N ASP A 321 0.37 -2.24 3.35
CA ASP A 321 1.56 -1.97 4.13
C ASP A 321 2.66 -3.00 3.80
N GLN A 322 3.92 -2.56 3.75
CA GLN A 322 5.10 -3.37 3.39
C GLN A 322 5.18 -3.85 1.92
N GLU A 323 4.14 -3.66 1.11
CA GLU A 323 4.08 -4.22 -0.25
C GLU A 323 5.14 -3.63 -1.18
N ALA A 324 5.39 -2.32 -1.11
CA ALA A 324 6.36 -1.65 -1.96
C ALA A 324 7.78 -2.22 -1.79
N GLY A 325 8.20 -2.49 -0.54
CA GLY A 325 9.50 -3.13 -0.28
C GLY A 325 9.58 -4.55 -0.81
N CYS A 326 8.50 -5.32 -0.67
CA CYS A 326 8.39 -6.67 -1.22
C CYS A 326 8.46 -6.66 -2.76
N VAL A 327 7.76 -5.72 -3.42
CA VAL A 327 7.80 -5.54 -4.88
C VAL A 327 9.21 -5.20 -5.34
N VAL A 328 9.89 -4.27 -4.68
CA VAL A 328 11.29 -3.90 -4.98
C VAL A 328 12.16 -5.15 -4.95
N ARG A 329 12.15 -5.90 -3.84
CA ARG A 329 12.91 -7.15 -3.73
C ARG A 329 12.52 -8.14 -4.85
N GLY A 330 11.24 -8.36 -5.08
CA GLY A 330 10.76 -9.26 -6.15
C GLY A 330 11.29 -8.88 -7.52
N ILE A 331 11.32 -7.59 -7.85
CA ILE A 331 11.85 -7.05 -9.11
C ILE A 331 13.35 -7.31 -9.21
N TYR A 332 14.11 -7.04 -8.14
CA TYR A 332 15.55 -7.32 -8.10
C TYR A 332 15.89 -8.79 -8.38
N HIS A 333 15.06 -9.71 -7.89
CA HIS A 333 15.34 -11.15 -7.96
C HIS A 333 14.66 -11.89 -9.13
N CYS A 334 13.63 -11.32 -9.76
CA CYS A 334 12.91 -11.94 -10.87
C CYS A 334 12.86 -11.04 -12.13
N PRO A 335 13.65 -11.34 -13.19
CA PRO A 335 13.64 -10.57 -14.45
C PRO A 335 12.27 -10.47 -15.12
N LEU A 336 11.46 -11.52 -15.05
CA LEU A 336 10.14 -11.56 -15.67
C LEU A 336 9.15 -10.66 -14.91
N PHE A 337 9.23 -10.65 -13.57
CA PHE A 337 8.46 -9.74 -12.74
C PHE A 337 8.85 -8.28 -13.00
N ALA A 338 10.16 -7.99 -13.13
CA ALA A 338 10.64 -6.68 -13.53
C ALA A 338 10.11 -6.25 -14.92
N THR A 339 10.10 -7.18 -15.88
CA THR A 339 9.58 -6.93 -17.24
C THR A 339 8.08 -6.64 -17.21
N TRP A 340 7.31 -7.41 -16.44
CA TRP A 340 5.88 -7.19 -16.26
C TRP A 340 5.61 -5.84 -15.58
N TRP A 341 6.28 -5.53 -14.46
CA TRP A 341 6.16 -4.24 -13.77
C TRP A 341 6.51 -3.04 -14.64
N ALA A 342 7.47 -3.21 -15.56
CA ALA A 342 7.85 -2.16 -16.51
C ALA A 342 6.77 -1.84 -17.58
N THR A 343 5.63 -2.55 -17.56
CA THR A 343 4.41 -2.27 -18.35
C THR A 343 3.27 -1.70 -17.51
N GLN A 344 3.40 -1.70 -16.18
CA GLN A 344 2.36 -1.25 -15.26
C GLN A 344 2.48 0.25 -14.98
N ALA A 345 1.36 0.88 -14.63
CA ALA A 345 1.39 2.23 -14.05
C ALA A 345 2.07 2.19 -12.67
N LEU A 346 2.99 3.11 -12.42
CA LEU A 346 3.63 3.26 -11.11
C LEU A 346 2.62 3.82 -10.10
N PRO A 347 2.72 3.43 -8.81
CA PRO A 347 1.81 3.91 -7.78
C PRO A 347 1.91 5.43 -7.65
N SER A 348 0.77 6.12 -7.66
CA SER A 348 0.75 7.60 -7.61
C SER A 348 1.10 8.15 -6.23
N ARG A 349 0.82 7.40 -5.15
CA ARG A 349 1.11 7.79 -3.77
C ARG A 349 1.45 6.56 -2.90
N PRO A 350 2.34 6.71 -1.91
CA PRO A 350 3.33 7.79 -1.76
C PRO A 350 4.29 7.85 -2.96
N ALA A 351 4.69 9.06 -3.39
CA ALA A 351 5.54 9.26 -4.58
C ALA A 351 6.87 8.47 -4.50
N ARG A 352 7.42 8.30 -3.29
CA ARG A 352 8.62 7.48 -3.05
C ARG A 352 8.48 6.03 -3.52
N HIS A 353 7.29 5.42 -3.47
CA HIS A 353 7.09 4.04 -3.93
C HIS A 353 7.31 3.93 -5.45
N ALA A 354 6.89 4.95 -6.23
CA ALA A 354 7.14 4.97 -7.66
C ALA A 354 8.64 5.02 -7.96
N ALA A 355 9.39 5.88 -7.26
CA ALA A 355 10.84 5.98 -7.41
C ALA A 355 11.53 4.65 -7.07
N TRP A 356 11.19 4.01 -5.94
CA TRP A 356 11.77 2.73 -5.54
C TRP A 356 11.55 1.63 -6.58
N ILE A 357 10.32 1.50 -7.08
CA ILE A 357 9.97 0.51 -8.09
C ILE A 357 10.68 0.80 -9.42
N ALA A 358 10.73 2.07 -9.85
CA ALA A 358 11.44 2.47 -11.06
C ALA A 358 12.94 2.16 -10.98
N GLN A 359 13.59 2.51 -9.87
CA GLN A 359 14.98 2.16 -9.63
C GLN A 359 15.20 0.65 -9.68
N ALA A 360 14.36 -0.14 -9.02
CA ALA A 360 14.45 -1.60 -9.04
C ALA A 360 14.33 -2.17 -10.46
N ILE A 361 13.41 -1.64 -11.28
CA ILE A 361 13.25 -2.04 -12.68
C ILE A 361 14.52 -1.75 -13.47
N HIS A 362 15.05 -0.53 -13.39
CA HIS A 362 16.28 -0.15 -14.10
C HIS A 362 17.48 -0.99 -13.64
N ALA A 363 17.60 -1.24 -12.33
CA ALA A 363 18.65 -2.08 -11.76
C ALA A 363 18.59 -3.49 -12.35
N ARG A 364 17.42 -4.14 -12.29
CA ARG A 364 17.23 -5.51 -12.80
C ARG A 364 17.48 -5.61 -14.30
N MET A 365 17.08 -4.60 -15.07
CA MET A 365 17.32 -4.56 -16.53
C MET A 365 18.82 -4.45 -16.85
N ILE A 366 19.57 -3.59 -16.14
CA ILE A 366 21.03 -3.49 -16.26
C ILE A 366 21.69 -4.84 -15.93
N MET A 367 21.31 -5.45 -14.80
CA MET A 367 21.78 -6.79 -14.40
C MET A 367 21.45 -7.89 -15.40
N SER A 368 20.41 -7.68 -16.22
CA SER A 368 20.01 -8.58 -17.30
C SER A 368 20.64 -8.20 -18.65
N ASN A 369 21.67 -7.34 -18.66
CA ASN A 369 22.35 -6.84 -19.86
C ASN A 369 21.46 -6.08 -20.84
N ASN A 370 20.33 -5.54 -20.35
CA ASN A 370 19.37 -4.81 -21.17
C ASN A 370 19.41 -3.32 -20.83
N LEU A 371 19.96 -2.51 -21.74
CA LEU A 371 20.05 -1.05 -21.61
C LEU A 371 18.99 -0.29 -22.44
N SER A 372 17.99 -0.99 -22.99
CA SER A 372 16.96 -0.37 -23.85
C SER A 372 16.15 0.73 -23.15
N ARG A 373 16.03 0.65 -21.82
CA ARG A 373 15.27 1.60 -20.99
C ARG A 373 16.15 2.63 -20.28
N LEU A 374 17.48 2.54 -20.39
CA LEU A 374 18.39 3.53 -19.83
C LEU A 374 18.64 4.62 -20.88
N THR A 375 17.72 5.58 -20.96
CA THR A 375 17.78 6.74 -21.85
C THR A 375 18.23 7.99 -21.09
N PRO A 376 18.67 9.05 -21.79
CA PRO A 376 19.02 10.33 -21.14
C PRO A 376 17.84 11.00 -20.40
N ASP A 377 16.61 10.66 -20.76
CA ASP A 377 15.38 11.23 -20.19
C ASP A 377 14.94 10.55 -18.88
N VAL A 378 15.65 9.51 -18.43
CA VAL A 378 15.34 8.85 -17.15
C VAL A 378 15.52 9.86 -16.00
N PRO A 379 14.47 10.09 -15.19
CA PRO A 379 14.56 10.96 -14.02
C PRO A 379 15.68 10.54 -13.08
N ARG A 380 16.36 11.50 -12.44
CA ARG A 380 17.51 11.22 -11.57
C ARG A 380 17.15 10.35 -10.38
N ASP A 381 15.97 10.55 -9.81
CA ASP A 381 15.38 9.77 -8.73
C ASP A 381 14.99 8.34 -9.15
N HIS A 382 14.94 8.04 -10.45
CA HIS A 382 14.74 6.69 -10.98
C HIS A 382 16.06 5.94 -11.24
N LEU A 383 17.22 6.60 -11.11
CA LEU A 383 18.51 5.98 -11.35
C LEU A 383 18.91 5.05 -10.18
N PRO A 384 19.19 3.77 -10.43
CA PRO A 384 19.53 2.83 -9.37
C PRO A 384 21.00 2.92 -8.96
N TYR A 385 21.29 2.71 -7.68
CA TYR A 385 22.67 2.52 -7.24
C TYR A 385 23.06 1.05 -7.17
N LEU A 386 22.25 0.18 -6.55
CA LEU A 386 22.52 -1.25 -6.51
C LEU A 386 22.23 -1.88 -7.90
N ILE A 387 23.29 -2.16 -8.67
CA ILE A 387 23.17 -2.70 -10.04
C ILE A 387 23.93 -4.03 -10.24
N TRP A 388 24.37 -4.67 -9.16
CA TRP A 388 25.26 -5.85 -9.20
C TRP A 388 24.75 -7.06 -8.40
N TYR A 389 23.61 -6.97 -7.74
CA TYR A 389 23.03 -8.04 -6.93
C TYR A 389 21.53 -8.20 -7.22
N PRO A 390 21.01 -9.43 -7.40
CA PRO A 390 21.66 -10.72 -7.18
C PRO A 390 22.46 -11.25 -8.38
N ALA A 391 22.53 -10.52 -9.48
CA ALA A 391 23.25 -10.94 -10.68
C ALA A 391 24.15 -9.80 -11.19
N VAL A 392 25.39 -10.14 -11.53
CA VAL A 392 26.35 -9.17 -12.07
C VAL A 392 26.20 -9.11 -13.59
N ALA A 393 26.04 -7.90 -14.15
CA ALA A 393 26.02 -7.70 -15.59
C ALA A 393 27.40 -7.96 -16.24
N GLN A 394 27.41 -8.15 -17.56
CA GLN A 394 28.65 -8.24 -18.34
C GLN A 394 29.46 -6.94 -18.24
N SER A 395 30.79 -7.05 -18.28
CA SER A 395 31.67 -5.89 -18.17
C SER A 395 31.41 -4.85 -19.29
N SER A 396 31.05 -5.30 -20.50
CA SER A 396 30.70 -4.41 -21.61
C SER A 396 29.43 -3.61 -21.34
N THR A 397 28.42 -4.22 -20.71
CA THR A 397 27.19 -3.54 -20.28
C THR A 397 27.52 -2.41 -19.31
N TYR A 398 28.34 -2.67 -18.30
CA TYR A 398 28.75 -1.66 -17.34
C TYR A 398 29.53 -0.50 -17.95
N LYS A 399 30.44 -0.79 -18.90
CA LYS A 399 31.13 0.27 -19.66
C LYS A 399 30.13 1.16 -20.40
N GLU A 400 29.14 0.55 -21.04
CA GLU A 400 28.11 1.29 -21.76
C GLU A 400 27.19 2.08 -20.81
N VAL A 401 26.87 1.56 -19.63
CA VAL A 401 26.17 2.31 -18.56
C VAL A 401 26.96 3.55 -18.16
N ALA A 402 28.25 3.40 -17.84
CA ALA A 402 29.12 4.50 -17.44
C ALA A 402 29.31 5.56 -18.55
N ARG A 403 29.20 5.14 -19.82
CA ARG A 403 29.23 6.03 -20.99
C ARG A 403 27.90 6.77 -21.20
N ARG A 404 26.76 6.08 -21.12
CA ARG A 404 25.42 6.66 -21.33
C ARG A 404 24.95 7.52 -20.17
N CYS A 405 25.25 7.10 -18.95
CA CYS A 405 24.78 7.74 -17.73
C CYS A 405 25.96 7.91 -16.75
N PRO A 406 26.75 8.99 -16.89
CA PRO A 406 27.89 9.28 -16.02
C PRO A 406 27.56 9.30 -14.52
N THR A 407 26.33 9.67 -14.15
CA THR A 407 25.83 9.65 -12.76
C THR A 407 25.92 8.26 -12.12
N LEU A 408 25.88 7.18 -12.91
CA LEU A 408 25.97 5.80 -12.42
C LEU A 408 27.40 5.28 -12.30
N ARG A 409 28.43 6.07 -12.60
CA ARG A 409 29.83 5.62 -12.50
C ARG A 409 30.21 5.09 -11.10
N PRO A 410 29.80 5.72 -9.98
CA PRO A 410 30.07 5.16 -8.65
C PRO A 410 29.44 3.76 -8.46
N ALA A 411 28.19 3.59 -8.90
CA ALA A 411 27.50 2.30 -8.87
C ALA A 411 28.23 1.23 -9.72
N VAL A 412 28.70 1.61 -10.91
CA VAL A 412 29.48 0.72 -11.78
C VAL A 412 30.84 0.38 -11.15
N LEU A 413 31.51 1.35 -10.53
CA LEU A 413 32.78 1.11 -9.84
C LEU A 413 32.59 0.14 -8.67
N ARG A 414 31.52 0.30 -7.88
CA ARG A 414 31.15 -0.64 -6.81
C ARG A 414 30.86 -2.04 -7.33
N ALA A 415 30.13 -2.15 -8.46
CA ALA A 415 29.91 -3.41 -9.15
C ALA A 415 31.22 -4.09 -9.57
N ALA A 416 32.21 -3.31 -10.05
CA ALA A 416 33.51 -3.82 -10.45
C ALA A 416 34.31 -4.36 -9.25
N ILE A 417 34.26 -3.68 -8.10
CA ILE A 417 34.86 -4.16 -6.84
C ILE A 417 34.20 -5.49 -6.43
N TYR A 418 32.87 -5.50 -6.33
CA TYR A 418 32.09 -6.67 -5.93
C TYR A 418 32.40 -7.91 -6.81
N ALA A 419 32.47 -7.70 -8.14
CA ALA A 419 32.75 -8.74 -9.11
C ALA A 419 34.26 -9.06 -9.28
N LYS A 420 35.14 -8.43 -8.50
CA LYS A 420 36.60 -8.50 -8.63
C LYS A 420 37.12 -8.19 -10.05
N ASN A 421 36.41 -7.35 -10.81
CA ASN A 421 36.78 -6.97 -12.17
C ASN A 421 37.78 -5.82 -12.17
N ARG A 422 39.06 -6.17 -12.10
CA ARG A 422 40.18 -5.22 -12.09
C ARG A 422 40.21 -4.31 -13.32
N ALA A 423 39.94 -4.83 -14.52
CA ALA A 423 40.05 -4.05 -15.75
C ALA A 423 39.01 -2.92 -15.81
N LEU A 424 37.75 -3.23 -15.48
CA LEU A 424 36.69 -2.23 -15.43
C LEU A 424 36.93 -1.19 -14.33
N PHE A 425 37.42 -1.64 -13.17
CA PHE A 425 37.74 -0.76 -12.05
C PHE A 425 38.81 0.28 -12.43
N GLU A 426 39.91 -0.16 -13.05
CA GLU A 426 40.99 0.74 -13.49
C GLU A 426 40.52 1.78 -14.50
N GLU A 427 39.64 1.38 -15.43
CA GLU A 427 39.11 2.27 -16.46
C GLU A 427 38.24 3.40 -15.88
N LEU A 428 37.58 3.17 -14.74
CA LEU A 428 36.62 4.10 -14.14
C LEU A 428 37.16 4.86 -12.92
N LEU A 429 38.22 4.38 -12.26
CA LEU A 429 38.74 4.92 -11.00
C LEU A 429 39.03 6.43 -11.08
N ASP A 430 39.59 6.90 -12.20
CA ASP A 430 39.93 8.32 -12.35
C ASP A 430 38.69 9.22 -12.53
N ALA A 431 37.56 8.64 -12.98
CA ALA A 431 36.32 9.34 -13.27
C ALA A 431 35.31 9.35 -12.10
N VAL A 432 35.68 8.78 -10.95
CA VAL A 432 34.85 8.68 -9.74
C VAL A 432 35.63 9.26 -8.55
N GLU A 433 34.96 10.05 -7.73
CA GLU A 433 35.47 10.49 -6.44
C GLU A 433 35.32 9.33 -5.43
N PRO A 434 36.40 8.85 -4.80
CA PRO A 434 36.31 7.82 -3.77
C PRO A 434 35.49 8.31 -2.57
N ASP A 435 34.57 7.48 -2.10
CA ASP A 435 33.79 7.73 -0.88
C ASP A 435 34.02 6.63 0.17
N PRO A 436 33.67 6.86 1.45
CA PRO A 436 33.85 5.88 2.52
C PRO A 436 33.07 4.56 2.30
N TYR A 437 31.96 4.59 1.57
CA TYR A 437 31.10 3.42 1.32
C TYR A 437 31.71 2.51 0.25
N LEU A 438 32.28 3.07 -0.82
CA LEU A 438 33.08 2.36 -1.81
C LEU A 438 34.30 1.69 -1.18
N LEU A 439 34.99 2.40 -0.27
CA LEU A 439 36.10 1.84 0.48
C LEU A 439 35.65 0.71 1.40
N GLY A 440 34.51 0.87 2.07
CA GLY A 440 33.89 -0.18 2.88
C GLY A 440 33.67 -1.47 2.09
N GLU A 441 33.11 -1.36 0.87
CA GLU A 441 32.94 -2.53 -0.01
C GLU A 441 34.27 -3.16 -0.42
N ALA A 442 35.29 -2.34 -0.72
CA ALA A 442 36.62 -2.85 -1.07
C ALA A 442 37.32 -3.60 0.08
N ARG A 443 37.13 -3.12 1.31
CA ARG A 443 37.69 -3.74 2.53
C ARG A 443 37.10 -5.12 2.83
N LEU A 444 35.88 -5.41 2.38
CA LEU A 444 35.30 -6.77 2.46
C LEU A 444 36.01 -7.80 1.57
N HIS A 445 37.02 -7.37 0.82
CA HIS A 445 37.90 -8.21 0.02
C HIS A 445 39.35 -8.18 0.51
N ASP A 446 39.63 -7.55 1.64
CA ASP A 446 40.94 -7.61 2.30
C ASP A 446 41.14 -9.02 2.87
N ASP A 447 42.37 -9.52 2.85
CA ASP A 447 42.67 -10.87 3.35
C ASP A 447 42.94 -10.80 4.86
N ASP A 448 42.17 -11.56 5.65
CA ASP A 448 42.40 -11.76 7.08
C ASP A 448 43.38 -12.93 7.27
N ASP A 449 44.60 -12.64 7.71
CA ASP A 449 45.58 -13.68 8.09
C ASP A 449 45.29 -14.18 9.53
N ASP A 450 45.55 -15.46 9.82
CA ASP A 450 45.27 -16.12 11.12
C ASP A 450 46.00 -15.44 12.31
N GLY A 451 46.93 -14.52 12.04
CA GLY A 451 47.66 -13.71 13.01
C GLY A 451 47.05 -12.33 13.33
N GLY A 452 45.89 -11.96 12.76
CA GLY A 452 45.19 -10.70 13.05
C GLY A 452 45.68 -9.46 12.28
N GLU A 453 46.59 -9.62 11.30
CA GLU A 453 46.99 -8.55 10.38
C GLU A 453 46.12 -8.59 9.11
N VAL A 454 45.28 -7.56 8.92
CA VAL A 454 44.45 -7.39 7.72
C VAL A 454 45.30 -6.89 6.56
N ARG A 455 45.37 -7.63 5.45
CA ARG A 455 46.11 -7.23 4.25
C ARG A 455 45.20 -6.51 3.24
N PRO A 456 45.43 -5.22 2.94
CA PRO A 456 44.59 -4.46 2.03
C PRO A 456 44.56 -5.05 0.62
N SER A 457 43.34 -5.25 0.10
CA SER A 457 43.10 -5.75 -1.24
C SER A 457 43.65 -4.80 -2.31
N TYR A 458 43.69 -5.28 -3.55
CA TYR A 458 44.04 -4.44 -4.70
C TYR A 458 43.16 -3.19 -4.80
N PHE A 459 41.84 -3.36 -4.61
CA PHE A 459 40.87 -2.28 -4.71
C PHE A 459 41.04 -1.26 -3.58
N THR A 460 41.22 -1.74 -2.35
CA THR A 460 41.45 -0.91 -1.15
C THR A 460 42.67 0.01 -1.35
N ARG A 461 43.81 -0.57 -1.77
CA ARG A 461 45.05 0.21 -2.00
C ARG A 461 44.87 1.27 -3.09
N ARG A 462 44.19 0.94 -4.19
CA ARG A 462 43.99 1.86 -5.31
C ARG A 462 43.01 2.99 -4.98
N LEU A 463 41.95 2.71 -4.22
CA LEU A 463 41.02 3.75 -3.73
C LEU A 463 41.72 4.71 -2.77
N LEU A 464 42.50 4.20 -1.81
CA LEU A 464 43.26 5.04 -0.87
C LEU A 464 44.27 5.94 -1.60
N ALA A 465 45.02 5.40 -2.56
CA ALA A 465 45.94 6.20 -3.36
C ALA A 465 45.24 7.29 -4.20
N ARG A 466 44.03 6.98 -4.72
CA ARG A 466 43.21 7.96 -5.46
C ARG A 466 42.72 9.07 -4.55
N ALA A 467 42.29 8.74 -3.34
CA ALA A 467 41.83 9.70 -2.36
C ALA A 467 42.97 10.58 -1.84
N GLU A 468 44.16 10.02 -1.60
CA GLU A 468 45.36 10.79 -1.25
C GLU A 468 45.69 11.82 -2.33
N LYS A 469 45.66 11.40 -3.61
CA LYS A 469 45.84 12.32 -4.75
C LYS A 469 44.80 13.44 -4.82
N LEU A 470 43.60 13.22 -4.29
CA LEU A 470 42.50 14.20 -4.26
C LEU A 470 42.45 14.98 -2.93
N GLY A 471 43.33 14.70 -1.97
CA GLY A 471 43.30 15.34 -0.64
C GLY A 471 42.15 14.86 0.25
N LEU A 472 41.59 13.66 0.00
CA LEU A 472 40.44 13.10 0.72
C LEU A 472 40.81 12.03 1.76
N ALA A 473 42.11 11.80 2.00
CA ALA A 473 42.59 10.70 2.84
C ALA A 473 42.04 10.72 4.27
N ASP A 474 42.02 11.89 4.91
CA ASP A 474 41.51 12.06 6.28
C ASP A 474 39.98 11.86 6.36
N GLU A 475 39.25 12.24 5.31
CA GLU A 475 37.79 12.12 5.23
C GLU A 475 37.33 10.69 5.01
N MET A 476 38.10 9.87 4.27
CA MET A 476 37.80 8.44 4.07
C MET A 476 37.79 7.64 5.38
N GLY A 477 38.51 8.10 6.40
CA GLY A 477 38.54 7.48 7.73
C GLY A 477 37.30 7.81 8.57
N ASN A 478 36.55 8.87 8.22
CA ASN A 478 35.41 9.36 8.99
C ASN A 478 34.14 9.40 8.14
N ALA A 479 33.52 8.22 7.98
CA ALA A 479 32.20 8.07 7.35
C ALA A 479 31.07 8.82 8.09
N ARG A 480 31.33 9.39 9.27
CA ARG A 480 30.40 10.21 10.07
C ARG A 480 30.63 11.72 9.90
N SER A 481 31.50 12.14 8.98
CA SER A 481 31.62 13.57 8.64
C SER A 481 30.36 14.07 7.93
N ASP A 482 30.02 15.34 8.14
CA ASP A 482 28.81 15.96 7.56
C ASP A 482 28.75 15.85 6.03
N ARG A 483 29.92 15.84 5.37
CA ARG A 483 30.06 15.65 3.91
C ARG A 483 29.44 14.36 3.39
N TRP A 484 29.53 13.27 4.16
CA TRP A 484 29.10 11.92 3.74
C TRP A 484 27.82 11.47 4.44
N GLY A 485 27.16 12.37 5.17
CA GLY A 485 25.91 12.12 5.88
C GLY A 485 26.08 11.85 7.37
N GLY A 486 26.81 12.74 8.05
CA GLY A 486 27.09 12.69 9.49
C GLY A 486 25.88 12.25 10.33
N GLY A 487 26.11 11.31 11.24
CA GLY A 487 25.09 10.84 12.18
C GLY A 487 23.99 9.96 11.60
N GLY A 488 24.31 8.82 10.98
CA GLY A 488 23.37 7.70 10.81
C GLY A 488 22.16 7.90 9.85
N GLY A 489 21.81 9.13 9.51
CA GLY A 489 20.57 9.51 8.80
C GLY A 489 20.76 10.34 7.52
N GLY A 490 21.98 10.51 7.01
CA GLY A 490 22.19 11.19 5.72
C GLY A 490 21.50 10.47 4.56
N ALA A 491 21.08 11.22 3.52
CA ALA A 491 20.29 10.72 2.38
C ALA A 491 20.90 9.50 1.63
N ASP A 492 22.20 9.27 1.79
CA ASP A 492 22.97 8.21 1.15
C ASP A 492 23.55 7.18 2.14
N SER A 493 23.19 7.26 3.43
CA SER A 493 23.76 6.40 4.49
C SER A 493 23.53 4.90 4.21
N TRP A 494 22.43 4.56 3.54
CA TRP A 494 22.11 3.20 3.10
C TRP A 494 23.16 2.60 2.15
N LYS A 495 23.99 3.43 1.48
CA LYS A 495 25.12 2.95 0.65
C LYS A 495 26.20 2.25 1.49
N ARG A 496 26.23 2.42 2.82
CA ARG A 496 27.17 1.70 3.70
C ARG A 496 26.93 0.20 3.74
N PHE A 497 25.70 -0.24 3.45
CA PHE A 497 25.35 -1.65 3.53
C PHE A 497 25.88 -2.41 2.33
N SER A 498 26.43 -3.59 2.60
CA SER A 498 26.89 -4.55 1.61
C SER A 498 25.91 -5.71 1.50
N VAL A 499 25.81 -6.27 0.31
CA VAL A 499 25.04 -7.49 0.04
C VAL A 499 25.75 -8.76 0.54
N ARG A 500 27.00 -8.66 1.00
CA ARG A 500 27.75 -9.76 1.62
C ARG A 500 27.29 -9.96 3.06
N SER A 501 27.01 -11.19 3.48
CA SER A 501 26.63 -11.51 4.86
C SER A 501 27.84 -11.49 5.81
N GLY A 502 27.58 -11.34 7.12
CA GLY A 502 28.57 -11.58 8.19
C GLY A 502 29.46 -10.40 8.61
N GLY A 503 29.30 -9.22 8.01
CA GLY A 503 30.02 -7.99 8.42
C GLY A 503 29.14 -7.00 9.22
N PRO A 504 29.72 -5.98 9.89
CA PRO A 504 28.98 -4.95 10.64
C PRO A 504 27.92 -4.17 9.84
N HIS A 505 28.01 -4.21 8.51
CA HIS A 505 27.03 -3.65 7.56
C HIS A 505 26.67 -4.64 6.46
N GLY A 506 26.84 -5.94 6.72
CA GLY A 506 26.50 -7.00 5.79
C GLY A 506 25.01 -7.32 5.80
N MET A 507 24.59 -8.17 4.86
CA MET A 507 23.25 -8.74 4.86
C MET A 507 23.01 -9.51 6.17
N PRO A 508 21.90 -9.24 6.89
CA PRO A 508 21.54 -10.04 8.04
C PRO A 508 21.32 -11.49 7.61
N GLU A 509 21.63 -12.41 8.52
CA GLU A 509 21.32 -13.81 8.32
C GLU A 509 19.80 -14.00 8.28
N SER A 510 19.35 -15.05 7.59
CA SER A 510 17.95 -15.45 7.61
C SER A 510 17.50 -15.66 9.06
N GLY A 511 16.46 -14.96 9.49
CA GLY A 511 15.89 -15.14 10.80
C GLY A 511 15.44 -16.58 11.04
N ASN A 512 15.67 -17.09 12.25
CA ASN A 512 15.27 -18.43 12.68
C ASN A 512 14.17 -18.40 13.76
N TRP A 513 13.40 -17.30 13.82
CA TRP A 513 12.33 -17.11 14.78
C TRP A 513 10.97 -17.47 14.18
N LEU A 514 10.25 -18.37 14.85
CA LEU A 514 8.90 -18.78 14.52
C LEU A 514 7.92 -18.10 15.48
N PHE A 515 6.93 -17.38 14.94
CA PHE A 515 5.91 -16.68 15.71
C PHE A 515 4.54 -17.34 15.54
N GLY A 516 3.54 -16.84 16.28
CA GLY A 516 2.15 -17.32 16.21
C GLY A 516 1.50 -17.16 14.83
N GLY A 517 2.04 -16.32 13.96
CA GLY A 517 1.58 -16.14 12.58
C GLY A 517 2.71 -15.73 11.62
N PRO A 518 2.44 -15.81 10.30
CA PRO A 518 3.40 -15.39 9.28
C PRO A 518 3.52 -13.86 9.23
N ALA A 519 4.72 -13.36 8.94
CA ALA A 519 4.96 -11.94 8.73
C ALA A 519 6.02 -11.74 7.63
N ILE A 520 5.89 -10.66 6.88
CA ILE A 520 6.87 -10.21 5.89
C ILE A 520 7.10 -8.72 6.13
N VAL A 521 8.37 -8.33 6.25
CA VAL A 521 8.77 -6.93 6.40
C VAL A 521 9.20 -6.39 5.03
N GLY A 522 8.85 -5.15 4.72
CA GLY A 522 9.12 -4.52 3.43
C GLY A 522 9.16 -3.00 3.55
N ALA A 523 10.23 -2.46 4.14
CA ALA A 523 10.31 -1.07 4.56
C ALA A 523 11.56 -0.35 4.05
N ALA A 524 11.56 0.98 4.12
CA ALA A 524 12.77 1.78 4.01
C ALA A 524 13.40 1.96 5.39
N GLN A 525 14.34 1.09 5.72
CA GLN A 525 15.06 1.06 6.98
C GLN A 525 16.35 0.25 6.77
N ASP A 526 17.27 0.35 7.72
CA ASP A 526 18.48 -0.47 7.74
C ASP A 526 18.15 -1.97 7.72
N PRO A 527 18.82 -2.79 6.88
CA PRO A 527 20.00 -2.46 6.07
C PRO A 527 19.71 -1.82 4.70
N GLY A 528 18.45 -1.65 4.29
CA GLY A 528 18.08 -0.82 3.13
C GLY A 528 18.85 -1.09 1.82
N ILE A 529 19.20 -2.34 1.53
CA ILE A 529 20.18 -2.66 0.48
C ILE A 529 19.71 -2.28 -0.93
N TYR A 530 18.39 -2.29 -1.18
CA TYR A 530 17.78 -2.00 -2.47
C TYR A 530 17.53 -0.50 -2.60
N ASN A 531 18.61 0.30 -2.59
CA ASN A 531 18.57 1.77 -2.64
C ASN A 531 17.77 2.41 -1.48
N GLY A 532 18.04 1.98 -0.26
CA GLY A 532 17.35 2.43 0.97
C GLY A 532 16.17 1.55 1.37
N VAL A 533 15.81 0.55 0.56
CA VAL A 533 14.68 -0.35 0.80
C VAL A 533 15.17 -1.76 1.15
N TRP A 534 14.47 -2.45 2.03
CA TRP A 534 14.73 -3.85 2.34
C TRP A 534 13.41 -4.63 2.42
N ALA A 535 13.50 -5.96 2.28
CA ALA A 535 12.39 -6.85 2.56
C ALA A 535 12.91 -8.20 3.08
N ASP A 536 12.20 -8.79 4.03
CA ASP A 536 12.49 -10.10 4.62
C ASP A 536 11.21 -10.88 4.85
N ALA A 537 11.24 -12.11 4.35
CA ALA A 537 10.15 -13.07 4.45
C ALA A 537 10.53 -14.27 5.33
N SER A 538 11.66 -14.24 6.03
CA SER A 538 12.18 -15.38 6.81
C SER A 538 11.14 -15.94 7.78
N ILE A 539 10.37 -15.08 8.47
CA ILE A 539 9.27 -15.49 9.35
C ILE A 539 8.16 -16.22 8.58
N ALA A 540 7.66 -15.67 7.47
CA ALA A 540 6.62 -16.31 6.67
C ALA A 540 7.10 -17.62 6.00
N GLU A 541 8.34 -17.66 5.50
CA GLU A 541 8.96 -18.83 4.89
C GLU A 541 9.15 -19.95 5.92
N LEU A 542 9.67 -19.63 7.11
CA LEU A 542 9.80 -20.58 8.21
C LEU A 542 8.43 -21.04 8.71
N PHE A 543 7.46 -20.12 8.86
CA PHE A 543 6.09 -20.47 9.25
C PHE A 543 5.44 -21.45 8.26
N ALA A 544 5.61 -21.24 6.96
CA ALA A 544 5.02 -22.07 5.92
C ALA A 544 5.73 -23.42 5.74
N SER A 545 7.03 -23.50 6.03
CA SER A 545 7.85 -24.72 5.84
C SER A 545 8.02 -25.56 7.10
N ALA A 546 7.97 -24.98 8.30
CA ALA A 546 8.12 -25.70 9.55
C ALA A 546 6.87 -26.54 9.89
N PRO A 547 7.04 -27.69 10.58
CA PRO A 547 5.92 -28.48 11.08
C PRO A 547 4.99 -27.64 11.96
N GLU A 548 3.68 -27.81 11.81
CA GLU A 548 2.68 -27.08 12.60
C GLU A 548 2.87 -27.31 14.12
N ALA A 549 3.33 -28.49 14.52
CA ALA A 549 3.63 -28.83 15.91
C ALA A 549 4.74 -27.96 16.53
N TRP A 550 5.56 -27.28 15.73
CA TRP A 550 6.62 -26.39 16.21
C TRP A 550 6.13 -24.96 16.45
N ARG A 551 4.95 -24.61 15.91
CA ARG A 551 4.41 -23.26 16.02
C ARG A 551 4.03 -22.96 17.47
N PRO A 552 4.41 -21.79 18.01
CA PRO A 552 4.05 -21.41 19.37
C PRO A 552 2.53 -21.34 19.53
N LYS A 553 2.02 -21.94 20.61
CA LYS A 553 0.58 -21.93 20.94
C LYS A 553 0.15 -20.69 21.72
N ASP A 554 1.09 -20.10 22.46
CA ASP A 554 0.92 -18.86 23.22
C ASP A 554 1.74 -17.75 22.56
N GLY A 555 1.37 -16.47 22.72
CA GLY A 555 1.85 -15.31 21.96
C GLY A 555 3.35 -14.92 22.07
N GLY A 556 4.25 -15.89 22.28
CA GLY A 556 5.71 -15.73 22.19
C GLY A 556 6.29 -16.31 20.89
N GLY A 557 7.53 -15.92 20.58
CA GLY A 557 8.32 -16.52 19.48
C GLY A 557 9.18 -17.68 19.97
N VAL A 558 9.35 -18.71 19.14
CA VAL A 558 10.29 -19.82 19.38
C VAL A 558 11.44 -19.69 18.40
N GLN A 559 12.67 -19.74 18.90
CA GLN A 559 13.85 -19.78 18.07
C GLN A 559 14.16 -21.22 17.65
N ALA A 560 14.30 -21.47 16.36
CA ALA A 560 14.80 -22.73 15.83
C ALA A 560 16.32 -22.79 15.99
N ASP A 561 16.78 -23.34 17.13
CA ASP A 561 18.20 -23.57 17.43
C ASP A 561 18.50 -25.08 17.46
N TYR A 562 19.20 -25.56 16.43
CA TYR A 562 19.56 -26.96 16.30
C TYR A 562 20.66 -27.45 17.26
N GLU A 563 21.28 -26.57 18.06
CA GLU A 563 22.11 -27.01 19.19
C GLU A 563 21.27 -27.61 20.33
N GLN A 564 20.00 -27.18 20.44
CA GLN A 564 19.07 -27.56 21.50
C GLN A 564 17.81 -28.28 20.97
N TRP A 565 17.71 -28.52 19.66
CA TRP A 565 16.54 -29.10 18.97
C TRP A 565 16.80 -30.54 18.48
N PRO A 566 15.81 -31.46 18.49
CA PRO A 566 14.41 -31.25 18.87
C PRO A 566 14.21 -31.31 20.39
N GLN A 567 13.44 -30.35 20.93
CA GLN A 567 12.74 -30.63 22.18
C GLN A 567 11.93 -31.90 21.95
N MET A 568 12.30 -32.99 22.65
CA MET A 568 11.40 -34.12 22.75
C MET A 568 10.09 -33.60 23.35
N MET A 569 9.01 -33.65 22.56
CA MET A 569 7.67 -33.28 23.02
C MET A 569 7.38 -34.01 24.33
N GLY A 570 7.17 -33.24 25.41
CA GLY A 570 6.48 -33.69 26.61
C GLY A 570 4.98 -33.56 26.45
#